data_AF-A0AAN4Z1D5-F1
#
_entry.id   AF-A0AAN4Z1D5-F1
#
_cell.length_a   1.000
_cell.length_b   1.000
_cell.length_c   1.000
_cell.angle_alpha   90.00
_cell.angle_beta   90.00
_cell.angle_gamma   90.00
#
_symmetry.space_group_name_H-M   'P 1'
#
loop_
_entity.id
_entity.type
_entity.pdbx_description
1 polymer ?
#
loop_
_entity_poly.entity_id
_entity_poly.type
_entity_poly.pdbx_seq_one_letter_code
_entity_poly.pdbx_strand_id
1 'polypeptide(L)'
;IIQVMDRFWLSPSVRQATKEHELTEKIFLKAVNSFREMCMDVSLLDPELVEILRDIARGKSKDVDQLFPFFLSHARRVFPHLESMEELKNV
;
A
#
# COMPACT_ATOMS: atom_id res chain seq x y z
N ILE A 1 -4.76 8.56 9.34
CA ILE A 1 -3.70 8.09 8.41
C ILE A 1 -2.49 7.54 9.14
N ILE A 2 -1.82 8.30 10.02
CA ILE A 2 -0.59 7.85 10.73
C ILE A 2 -0.78 6.46 11.40
N GLN A 3 -1.76 6.33 12.30
CA GLN A 3 -2.07 5.06 12.97
C GLN A 3 -2.54 3.93 12.03
N VAL A 4 -3.04 4.27 10.84
CA VAL A 4 -3.42 3.26 9.82
C VAL A 4 -2.16 2.73 9.15
N MET A 5 -1.24 3.63 8.78
CA MET A 5 0.03 3.28 8.18
C MET A 5 0.95 2.53 9.14
N ASP A 6 0.96 2.87 10.43
CA ASP A 6 1.73 2.13 11.44
C ASP A 6 1.24 0.68 11.54
N ARG A 7 -0.08 0.47 11.54
CA ARG A 7 -0.68 -0.87 11.53
C ARG A 7 -0.37 -1.62 10.25
N PHE A 8 -0.47 -0.97 9.09
CA PHE A 8 -0.12 -1.55 7.80
C PHE A 8 1.35 -2.01 7.76
N TRP A 9 2.27 -1.15 8.18
CA TRP A 9 3.71 -1.44 8.24
C TRP A 9 4.06 -2.60 9.20
N LEU A 10 3.34 -2.71 10.31
CA LEU A 10 3.57 -3.76 11.32
C LEU A 10 2.85 -5.07 10.99
N SER A 11 1.92 -5.09 10.02
CA SER A 11 1.14 -6.27 9.67
C SER A 11 2.03 -7.41 9.15
N PRO A 12 2.03 -8.61 9.79
CA PRO A 12 2.83 -9.74 9.35
C PRO A 12 2.48 -10.22 7.93
N SER A 13 1.21 -10.17 7.55
CA SER A 13 0.72 -10.50 6.21
C SER A 13 1.21 -9.52 5.16
N VAL A 14 1.18 -8.21 5.45
CA VAL A 14 1.77 -7.18 4.57
C VAL A 14 3.27 -7.41 4.38
N ARG A 15 3.99 -7.73 5.45
CA ARG A 15 5.43 -8.04 5.37
C ARG A 15 5.71 -9.29 4.56
N GLN A 16 4.86 -10.31 4.67
CA GLN A 16 4.97 -11.54 3.91
C GLN A 16 4.70 -11.27 2.42
N ALA A 17 3.62 -10.58 2.08
CA ALA A 17 3.28 -10.21 0.71
C ALA A 17 4.37 -9.34 0.07
N THR A 18 4.97 -8.41 0.82
CA THR A 18 6.11 -7.60 0.37
C THR A 18 7.29 -8.48 -0.10
N LYS A 19 7.60 -9.55 0.64
CA LYS A 19 8.66 -10.49 0.26
C LYS A 19 8.31 -11.30 -0.99
N GLU A 20 7.05 -11.68 -1.15
CA GLU A 20 6.55 -12.39 -2.34
C GLU A 20 6.64 -11.54 -3.61
N HIS A 21 6.55 -10.22 -3.47
CA HIS A 21 6.73 -9.26 -4.56
C HIS A 21 8.17 -8.72 -4.68
N GLU A 22 9.17 -9.41 -4.08
CA GLU A 22 10.60 -9.08 -4.18
C GLU A 22 10.96 -7.64 -3.74
N LEU A 23 10.11 -7.02 -2.93
CA LEU A 23 10.36 -5.70 -2.36
C LEU A 23 11.37 -5.84 -1.22
N THR A 24 12.60 -5.36 -1.46
CA THR A 24 13.60 -5.27 -0.38
C THR A 24 13.10 -4.35 0.75
N GLU A 25 13.53 -4.58 1.98
CA GLU A 25 13.12 -3.76 3.14
C GLU A 25 13.37 -2.26 2.94
N LYS A 26 14.49 -1.91 2.28
CA LYS A 26 14.83 -0.52 1.94
C LYS A 26 13.83 0.10 0.95
N ILE A 27 13.40 -0.67 -0.05
CA ILE A 27 12.40 -0.22 -1.03
C ILE A 27 11.03 -0.12 -0.37
N PHE A 28 10.65 -1.13 0.42
CA PHE A 28 9.41 -1.15 1.18
C PHE A 28 9.28 0.09 2.08
N LEU A 29 10.31 0.42 2.87
CA LEU A 29 10.29 1.59 3.74
C LEU A 29 10.11 2.90 2.96
N LYS A 30 10.81 3.06 1.83
CA LYS A 30 10.68 4.26 0.99
C LYS A 30 9.29 4.35 0.33
N ALA A 31 8.78 3.22 -0.15
CA ALA A 31 7.45 3.13 -0.76
C ALA A 31 6.36 3.44 0.26
N VAL A 32 6.47 2.95 1.50
CA VAL A 32 5.49 3.20 2.56
C VAL A 32 5.46 4.68 2.94
N ASN A 33 6.62 5.33 3.03
CA ASN A 33 6.69 6.77 3.28
C ASN A 33 6.03 7.57 2.14
N SER A 34 6.34 7.24 0.89
CA SER A 34 5.73 7.90 -0.27
C SER A 34 4.22 7.63 -0.37
N PHE A 35 3.77 6.40 -0.08
CA PHE A 35 2.35 6.04 -0.07
C PHE A 35 1.60 6.79 1.04
N ARG A 36 2.21 6.94 2.22
CA ARG A 36 1.67 7.76 3.31
C ARG A 36 1.49 9.21 2.88
N GLU A 37 2.44 9.79 2.16
CA GLU A 37 2.33 11.15 1.61
C GLU A 37 1.17 11.26 0.62
N MET A 38 1.03 10.31 -0.32
CA MET A 38 -0.11 10.23 -1.23
C MET A 38 -1.44 10.18 -0.46
N CYS A 39 -1.55 9.33 0.57
CA CYS A 39 -2.76 9.22 1.39
C CYS A 39 -3.10 10.47 2.22
N MET A 40 -2.22 11.47 2.31
CA MET A 40 -2.54 12.77 2.93
C MET A 40 -3.22 13.73 1.95
N ASP A 41 -3.10 13.51 0.63
CA ASP A 41 -3.76 14.30 -0.40
C ASP A 41 -4.91 13.51 -1.04
N VAL A 42 -6.13 13.77 -0.57
CA VAL A 42 -7.34 13.07 -1.01
C VAL A 42 -7.60 13.24 -2.51
N SER A 43 -7.11 14.31 -3.14
CA SER A 43 -7.31 14.55 -4.57
C SER A 43 -6.55 13.56 -5.47
N LEU A 44 -5.52 12.89 -4.92
CA LEU A 44 -4.71 11.90 -5.62
C LEU A 44 -5.21 10.46 -5.42
N LEU A 45 -6.26 10.26 -4.61
CA LEU A 45 -6.70 8.93 -4.20
C LEU A 45 -7.87 8.43 -5.05
N ASP A 46 -7.81 7.13 -5.34
CA ASP A 46 -8.95 6.40 -5.88
C ASP A 46 -10.14 6.44 -4.88
N PRO A 47 -11.39 6.63 -5.34
CA PRO A 47 -12.57 6.60 -4.49
C PRO A 47 -12.67 5.36 -3.59
N GLU A 48 -12.26 4.18 -4.08
CA GLU A 48 -12.23 2.93 -3.31
C GLU A 48 -11.22 3.02 -2.16
N LEU A 49 -10.01 3.53 -2.44
CA LEU A 49 -8.99 3.75 -1.41
C LEU A 49 -9.46 4.75 -0.35
N VAL A 50 -10.18 5.80 -0.76
CA VAL A 50 -10.78 6.76 0.18
C VAL A 50 -11.80 6.09 1.09
N GLU A 51 -12.63 5.20 0.56
CA GLU A 51 -13.63 4.45 1.34
C GLU A 51 -12.96 3.51 2.35
N ILE A 52 -11.97 2.72 1.92
CA ILE A 52 -11.20 1.82 2.80
C ILE A 52 -10.55 2.61 3.93
N LEU A 53 -9.87 3.72 3.62
CA LEU A 53 -9.24 4.57 4.63
C LEU A 53 -10.25 5.15 5.62
N ARG A 54 -11.44 5.55 5.16
CA ARG A 54 -12.52 6.04 6.03
C ARG A 54 -13.07 4.94 6.94
N ASP A 55 -13.25 3.74 6.43
CA ASP A 55 -13.76 2.61 7.20
C ASP A 55 -12.76 2.16 8.26
N ILE A 56 -11.47 2.10 7.92
CA ILE A 56 -10.41 1.81 8.91
C ILE A 56 -10.33 2.93 9.96
N ALA A 57 -10.43 4.20 9.55
CA ALA A 57 -10.37 5.35 10.47
C ALA A 57 -11.58 5.41 11.42
N ARG A 58 -12.76 4.97 10.97
CA ARG A 58 -13.98 4.88 11.79
C ARG A 58 -14.06 3.59 12.60
N GLY A 59 -13.06 2.70 12.49
CA GLY A 59 -13.03 1.41 13.18
C GLY A 59 -14.05 0.39 12.64
N LYS A 60 -14.62 0.62 11.45
CA LYS A 60 -15.54 -0.31 10.78
C LYS A 60 -14.80 -1.48 10.14
N SER A 61 -13.62 -1.22 9.59
CA SER A 61 -12.67 -2.25 9.17
C SER A 61 -11.45 -2.24 10.08
N LYS A 62 -11.00 -3.43 10.49
CA LYS A 62 -9.72 -3.60 11.20
C LYS A 62 -8.60 -4.03 10.26
N ASP A 63 -8.96 -4.37 9.04
CA ASP A 63 -8.06 -5.01 8.11
C ASP A 63 -7.32 -3.95 7.28
N VAL A 64 -6.06 -3.74 7.63
CA VAL A 64 -5.17 -2.85 6.90
C VAL A 64 -4.60 -3.51 5.65
N ASP A 65 -4.72 -4.84 5.51
CA ASP A 65 -4.18 -5.58 4.37
C ASP A 65 -4.92 -5.23 3.07
N GLN A 66 -6.15 -4.71 3.18
CA GLN A 66 -6.92 -4.13 2.07
C GLN A 66 -6.18 -2.98 1.37
N LEU A 67 -5.21 -2.34 2.04
CA LEU A 67 -4.38 -1.28 1.45
C LEU A 67 -3.26 -1.83 0.55
N PHE A 68 -2.93 -3.11 0.64
CA PHE A 68 -1.75 -3.69 -0.01
C PHE A 68 -1.77 -3.58 -1.54
N PRO A 69 -2.88 -3.84 -2.26
CA PRO A 69 -2.92 -3.68 -3.72
C PRO A 69 -2.63 -2.25 -4.17
N PHE A 70 -3.20 -1.27 -3.45
CA PHE A 70 -2.97 0.16 -3.71
C PHE A 70 -1.52 0.57 -3.42
N PHE A 71 -0.98 0.08 -2.30
CA PHE A 71 0.42 0.27 -1.94
C PHE A 71 1.37 -0.31 -3.00
N LEU A 72 1.12 -1.53 -3.47
CA LEU A 72 1.96 -2.19 -4.47
C LEU A 72 1.94 -1.44 -5.81
N SER A 73 0.76 -1.02 -6.26
CA SER A 73 0.63 -0.17 -7.44
C SER A 73 1.41 1.14 -7.29
N HIS A 74 1.33 1.79 -6.13
CA HIS A 74 2.10 3.01 -5.84
C HIS A 74 3.61 2.75 -5.83
N ALA A 75 4.05 1.68 -5.18
CA ALA A 75 5.46 1.29 -5.09
C ALA A 75 6.07 1.08 -6.47
N ARG A 76 5.36 0.41 -7.39
CA ARG A 76 5.80 0.19 -8.78
C ARG A 76 5.97 1.50 -9.56
N ARG A 77 5.01 2.44 -9.43
CA ARG A 77 5.10 3.75 -10.08
C ARG A 77 6.29 4.58 -9.60
N VAL A 78 6.58 4.54 -8.29
CA VAL A 78 7.68 5.30 -7.68
C VAL A 78 9.03 4.62 -7.87
N PHE A 79 9.05 3.29 -8.04
CA PHE A 79 10.24 2.49 -8.24
C PHE A 79 10.09 1.60 -9.48
N PRO A 80 10.22 2.15 -10.71
CA PRO A 80 9.99 1.39 -11.95
C PRO A 80 10.94 0.22 -12.17
N HIS A 81 12.07 0.16 -11.45
CA HIS A 81 12.93 -1.02 -11.44
C HIS A 81 12.28 -2.25 -10.78
N LEU A 82 11.12 -2.10 -10.15
CA LEU A 82 10.24 -3.17 -9.68
C LEU A 82 9.20 -3.59 -10.72
N GLU A 83 9.11 -2.90 -11.85
CA GLU A 83 8.05 -3.08 -12.86
C GLU A 83 8.29 -4.32 -13.76
N SER A 84 9.32 -5.11 -13.47
CA SER A 84 9.48 -6.45 -14.03
C SER A 84 8.88 -7.46 -13.06
N MET A 85 7.62 -7.88 -13.28
CA MET A 85 6.97 -9.13 -12.82
C MET A 85 5.45 -8.98 -12.52
N GLU A 86 4.70 -8.21 -13.32
CA GLU A 86 3.23 -8.41 -13.40
C GLU A 86 2.59 -7.86 -14.69
N GLU A 87 3.24 -8.02 -15.85
CA GLU A 87 2.50 -8.12 -17.12
C GLU A 87 1.89 -9.52 -17.23
N LEU A 88 1.03 -9.95 -16.30
CA LEU A 88 0.15 -11.10 -16.52
C LEU A 88 -0.89 -11.18 -15.40
N LYS A 89 -2.00 -10.46 -15.54
CA LYS A 89 -3.31 -10.76 -14.93
C LYS A 89 -4.34 -9.77 -15.48
N ASN A 90 -4.50 -9.78 -16.79
CA ASN A 90 -5.67 -9.28 -17.50
C ASN A 90 -5.64 -9.90 -18.90
N VAL A 91 -5.96 -11.20 -18.97
CA VAL A 91 -6.45 -11.91 -20.17
C VAL A 91 -7.72 -12.62 -19.76
#